data_AF-A0A975KK16-F1
#
_entry.id   AF-A0A975KK16-F1
#
_cell.length_a   1.000
_cell.length_b   1.000
_cell.length_c   1.000
_cell.angle_alpha   90.00
_cell.angle_beta   90.00
_cell.angle_gamma   90.00
#
_symmetry.space_group_name_H-M   'P 1'
#
loop_
_entity.id
_entity.type
_entity.pdbx_description
1 polymer ?
#
loop_
_entity_poly.entity_id
_entity_poly.type
_entity_poly.pdbx_seq_one_letter_code
_entity_poly.pdbx_strand_id
1 'polypeptide(L)'
;MADKKINEFNEGELVKILGLDSNGNSLKEELASIISRGLSPYLILKDYKNIGKGTDLNNLNNGAYFYFIEAGQISNSPGFERFILLQLSVGSFGAQIAFAVIDKGIKWRTKEIGSEWQSWNAISFT
;
A
#
# COMPACT_ATOMS: atom_id res chain seq x y z
N MET A 1 -10.74 0.63 12.26
CA MET A 1 -11.41 -0.62 11.86
C MET A 1 -10.70 -1.76 12.57
N ALA A 2 -11.42 -2.79 13.04
CA ALA A 2 -10.82 -3.93 13.73
C ALA A 2 -10.11 -4.88 12.74
N ASP A 3 -9.09 -5.60 13.21
CA ASP A 3 -8.36 -6.60 12.44
C ASP A 3 -9.30 -7.71 11.95
N LYS A 4 -9.09 -8.18 10.72
CA LYS A 4 -9.83 -9.29 10.10
C LYS A 4 -8.88 -10.40 9.66
N LYS A 5 -9.30 -11.66 9.85
CA LYS A 5 -8.56 -12.83 9.37
C LYS A 5 -8.81 -13.03 7.87
N ILE A 6 -7.81 -13.50 7.11
CA ILE A 6 -7.98 -13.72 5.65
C ILE A 6 -9.03 -14.79 5.33
N ASN A 7 -9.23 -15.71 6.26
CA ASN A 7 -10.21 -16.79 6.22
C ASN A 7 -11.64 -16.26 6.38
N GLU A 8 -11.79 -15.09 7.01
CA GLU A 8 -13.04 -14.34 7.13
C GLU A 8 -13.21 -13.36 5.94
N PHE A 9 -12.11 -13.10 5.24
CA PHE A 9 -12.05 -12.24 4.05
C PHE A 9 -12.48 -13.03 2.82
N ASN A 10 -13.79 -13.15 2.62
CA ASN A 10 -14.33 -13.81 1.43
C ASN A 10 -14.37 -12.88 0.21
N GLU A 11 -14.48 -13.48 -0.96
CA GLU A 11 -14.54 -12.79 -2.25
C GLU A 11 -15.65 -11.73 -2.29
N GLY A 12 -16.76 -11.96 -1.59
CA GLY A 12 -17.86 -11.01 -1.42
C GLY A 12 -17.53 -9.78 -0.56
N GLU A 13 -16.64 -9.91 0.43
CA GLU A 13 -16.13 -8.77 1.21
C GLU A 13 -15.11 -7.96 0.41
N LEU A 14 -14.24 -8.62 -0.35
CA LEU A 14 -13.35 -7.96 -1.31
C LEU A 14 -14.18 -7.18 -2.34
N VAL A 15 -15.22 -7.80 -2.91
CA VAL A 15 -16.18 -7.15 -3.82
C VAL A 15 -16.85 -5.94 -3.17
N LYS A 16 -17.27 -6.02 -1.90
CA LYS A 16 -17.85 -4.87 -1.18
C LYS A 16 -16.85 -3.74 -0.89
N ILE A 17 -15.62 -4.08 -0.48
CA ILE A 17 -14.53 -3.12 -0.23
C ILE A 17 -14.13 -2.43 -1.53
N LEU A 18 -14.13 -3.15 -2.64
CA LEU A 18 -13.78 -2.66 -3.98
C LEU A 18 -14.96 -2.04 -4.74
N GLY A 19 -16.20 -2.11 -4.21
CA GLY A 19 -17.40 -1.56 -4.86
C GLY A 19 -17.85 -2.32 -6.13
N LEU A 20 -17.64 -3.64 -6.17
CA LEU A 20 -17.92 -4.54 -7.28
C LEU A 20 -19.33 -5.17 -7.21
N ASP A 21 -19.83 -5.63 -8.35
CA ASP A 21 -21.08 -6.37 -8.58
C ASP A 21 -20.83 -7.89 -8.54
N SER A 22 -21.89 -8.68 -8.70
CA SER A 22 -21.83 -10.15 -8.66
C SER A 22 -21.06 -10.80 -9.83
N ASN A 23 -20.65 -10.02 -10.82
CA ASN A 23 -19.81 -10.44 -11.94
C ASN A 23 -18.37 -9.90 -11.82
N GLY A 24 -18.03 -9.22 -10.71
CA GLY A 24 -16.73 -8.60 -10.48
C GLY A 24 -16.54 -7.23 -11.14
N ASN A 25 -17.60 -6.61 -11.67
CA ASN A 25 -17.56 -5.28 -12.31
C ASN A 25 -18.03 -4.20 -11.32
N SER A 26 -17.50 -2.98 -11.34
CA SER A 26 -17.93 -1.98 -10.35
C SER A 26 -19.40 -1.53 -10.54
N LEU A 27 -20.16 -1.49 -9.44
CA LEU A 27 -21.58 -1.10 -9.41
C LEU A 27 -21.84 0.39 -9.69
N LYS A 28 -20.78 1.19 -9.61
CA LYS A 28 -20.73 2.55 -10.15
C LYS A 28 -19.67 2.50 -11.23
N GLU A 29 -19.94 3.08 -12.40
CA GLU A 29 -18.97 3.15 -13.48
C GLU A 29 -17.56 3.45 -12.94
N GLU A 30 -16.59 2.76 -13.53
CA GLU A 30 -15.18 3.09 -13.51
C GLU A 30 -14.24 2.43 -12.50
N LEU A 31 -14.34 1.19 -11.97
CA LEU A 31 -13.12 0.61 -11.38
C LEU A 31 -12.08 0.32 -12.49
N ALA A 32 -12.51 -0.32 -13.59
CA ALA A 32 -11.64 -0.52 -14.75
C ALA A 32 -11.24 0.81 -15.43
N SER A 33 -12.12 1.82 -15.44
CA SER A 33 -11.81 3.14 -15.99
C SER A 33 -11.02 4.04 -15.01
N ILE A 34 -11.14 3.90 -13.68
CA ILE A 34 -10.24 4.50 -12.67
C ILE A 34 -8.88 3.80 -12.70
N ILE A 35 -8.82 2.49 -12.93
CA ILE A 35 -7.56 1.77 -13.16
C ILE A 35 -6.94 2.24 -14.49
N SER A 36 -7.73 2.37 -15.56
CA SER A 36 -7.24 2.78 -16.88
C SER A 36 -6.88 4.27 -16.97
N ARG A 37 -7.70 5.19 -16.45
CA ARG A 37 -7.45 6.65 -16.42
C ARG A 37 -6.60 7.09 -15.23
N GLY A 38 -6.79 6.48 -14.07
CA GLY A 38 -6.18 6.88 -12.80
C GLY A 38 -4.95 6.08 -12.39
N LEU A 39 -4.78 4.83 -12.84
CA LEU A 39 -3.58 4.03 -12.58
C LEU A 39 -2.68 3.89 -13.83
N SER A 40 -3.18 3.84 -15.05
CA SER A 40 -2.27 3.63 -16.22
C SER A 40 -1.23 4.75 -16.44
N PRO A 41 -1.51 6.05 -16.18
CA PRO A 41 -0.50 7.11 -16.26
C PRO A 41 0.20 7.43 -14.92
N TYR A 42 -0.42 7.08 -13.78
CA TYR A 42 0.05 7.44 -12.42
C TYR A 42 0.62 6.27 -11.60
N LEU A 43 0.40 5.03 -12.06
CA LEU A 43 0.96 3.77 -11.57
C LEU A 43 2.10 3.27 -12.47
N ILE A 44 2.59 4.11 -13.39
CA ILE A 44 4.04 4.08 -13.62
C ILE A 44 4.60 4.40 -12.25
N LEU A 45 5.15 3.39 -11.58
CA LEU A 45 5.96 3.53 -10.38
C LEU A 45 7.05 4.53 -10.76
N LYS A 46 6.79 5.83 -10.55
CA LYS A 46 7.63 6.92 -11.08
C LYS A 46 9.05 6.75 -10.59
N ASP A 47 9.14 6.24 -9.37
CA ASP A 47 10.35 5.75 -8.76
C ASP A 47 10.34 4.22 -8.65
N TYR A 48 11.44 3.62 -9.10
CA TYR A 48 11.84 2.26 -8.81
C TYR A 48 13.27 2.28 -8.29
N LYS A 49 13.47 2.39 -6.97
CA LYS A 49 14.81 2.64 -6.39
C LYS A 49 14.99 2.17 -4.96
N ASN A 50 16.23 2.10 -4.53
CA ASN A 50 16.60 1.80 -3.15
C ASN A 50 16.33 2.99 -2.21
N ILE A 51 15.85 2.70 -1.00
CA ILE A 51 15.73 3.67 0.10
C ILE A 51 17.08 3.77 0.80
N GLY A 52 17.59 5.00 0.91
CA GLY A 52 18.86 5.29 1.59
C GLY A 52 18.69 5.79 3.02
N LYS A 53 19.80 5.85 3.75
CA LYS A 53 19.90 6.44 5.10
C LYS A 53 19.18 7.79 5.19
N GLY A 54 18.44 8.00 6.27
CA GLY A 54 17.78 9.27 6.58
C GLY A 54 16.51 9.55 5.77
N THR A 55 16.09 8.61 4.92
CA THR A 55 14.81 8.74 4.21
C THR A 55 13.65 8.66 5.20
N ASP A 56 12.70 9.59 5.07
CA ASP A 56 11.40 9.52 5.73
C ASP A 56 10.36 8.93 4.76
N LEU A 57 9.77 7.79 5.11
CA LEU A 57 8.78 7.12 4.27
C LEU A 57 7.52 7.97 4.06
N ASN A 58 7.22 8.94 4.92
CA ASN A 58 6.06 9.82 4.76
C ASN A 58 6.15 10.73 3.53
N ASN A 59 7.36 10.99 3.03
CA ASN A 59 7.67 11.97 1.98
C ASN A 59 7.92 11.33 0.61
N LEU A 60 7.65 10.04 0.46
CA LEU A 60 7.88 9.32 -0.80
C LEU A 60 6.83 9.66 -1.86
N ASN A 61 7.27 9.71 -3.12
CA ASN A 61 6.39 9.81 -4.28
C ASN A 61 5.86 8.43 -4.67
N ASN A 62 4.86 8.39 -5.57
CA ASN A 62 4.35 7.12 -6.07
C ASN A 62 5.47 6.27 -6.69
N GLY A 63 5.62 5.04 -6.24
CA GLY A 63 6.74 4.20 -6.64
C GLY A 63 6.82 2.87 -5.90
N ALA A 64 7.74 2.03 -6.35
CA ALA A 64 8.16 0.83 -5.66
C ALA A 64 9.60 1.01 -5.18
N TYR A 65 9.81 0.72 -3.90
CA TYR A 65 11.04 1.01 -3.22
C TYR A 65 11.58 -0.22 -2.53
N PHE A 66 12.90 -0.32 -2.47
CA PHE A 66 13.59 -1.44 -1.82
C PHE A 66 14.38 -0.91 -0.64
N TYR A 67 14.17 -1.47 0.54
CA TYR A 67 14.96 -1.13 1.72
C TYR A 67 15.71 -2.34 2.25
N PHE A 68 16.97 -2.06 2.62
CA PHE A 68 17.89 -2.97 3.27
C PHE A 68 18.46 -2.24 4.48
N ILE A 69 18.42 -2.85 5.68
CA ILE A 69 18.90 -2.23 6.92
C ILE A 69 20.36 -1.74 6.83
N GLU A 70 21.17 -2.38 5.99
CA GLU A 70 22.55 -2.02 5.69
C GLU A 70 22.69 -0.62 5.07
N ALA A 71 21.64 -0.12 4.41
CA ALA A 71 21.60 1.23 3.87
C ALA A 71 21.51 2.32 4.96
N GLY A 72 21.30 1.94 6.22
CA GLY A 72 21.19 2.82 7.37
C GLY A 72 19.76 3.05 7.84
N GLN A 73 19.62 3.74 8.97
CA GLN A 73 18.31 4.00 9.58
C GLN A 73 17.45 4.94 8.72
N ILE A 74 16.14 4.69 8.78
CA ILE A 74 15.08 5.46 8.12
C ILE A 74 13.99 5.83 9.14
N SER A 75 13.16 6.81 8.81
CA SER A 75 12.05 7.25 9.67
C SER A 75 10.71 6.72 9.18
N ASN A 76 9.75 6.56 10.10
CA ASN A 76 8.41 6.04 9.82
C ASN A 76 8.40 4.62 9.20
N SER A 77 9.41 3.82 9.53
CA SER A 77 9.58 2.45 9.06
C SER A 77 8.43 1.53 9.48
N PRO A 78 8.05 0.53 8.65
CA PRO A 78 7.18 -0.57 9.05
C PRO A 78 7.83 -1.49 10.10
N GLY A 79 9.12 -1.31 10.42
CA GLY A 79 9.85 -2.09 11.42
C GLY A 79 10.39 -3.42 10.89
N PHE A 80 10.49 -3.59 9.57
CA PHE A 80 11.16 -4.72 8.94
C PHE A 80 12.62 -4.36 8.63
N GLU A 81 13.53 -5.34 8.74
CA GLU A 81 14.94 -5.15 8.37
C GLU A 81 15.14 -5.00 6.86
N ARG A 82 14.36 -5.76 6.08
CA ARG A 82 14.38 -5.70 4.61
C ARG A 82 12.95 -5.79 4.08
N PHE A 83 12.56 -4.84 3.24
CA PHE A 83 11.21 -4.80 2.69
C PHE A 83 11.14 -4.17 1.30
N ILE A 84 10.12 -4.58 0.55
CA ILE A 84 9.65 -3.90 -0.66
C ILE A 84 8.49 -3.01 -0.24
N LEU A 85 8.54 -1.73 -0.58
CA LEU A 85 7.48 -0.76 -0.27
C LEU A 85 6.81 -0.31 -1.55
N LEU A 86 5.49 -0.44 -1.59
CA LEU A 86 4.64 0.19 -2.57
C LEU A 86 4.06 1.48 -1.98
N GLN A 87 4.35 2.61 -2.59
CA GLN A 87 3.81 3.93 -2.26
C GLN A 87 2.84 4.36 -3.35
N LEU A 88 1.59 4.61 -2.98
CA LEU A 88 0.53 5.02 -3.89
C LEU A 88 -0.16 6.25 -3.33
N SER A 89 -0.36 7.26 -4.16
CA SER A 89 -1.14 8.44 -3.86
C SER A 89 -2.05 8.73 -5.05
N VAL A 90 -3.36 8.76 -4.81
CA VAL A 90 -4.40 8.99 -5.81
C VAL A 90 -5.33 10.07 -5.27
N GLY A 91 -5.34 11.23 -5.93
CA GLY A 91 -6.11 12.39 -5.47
C GLY A 91 -5.78 12.76 -4.02
N SER A 92 -6.77 12.66 -3.14
CA SER A 92 -6.64 12.94 -1.72
C SER A 92 -6.24 11.76 -0.84
N PHE A 93 -5.95 10.61 -1.42
CA PHE A 93 -5.71 9.38 -0.67
C PHE A 93 -4.30 8.85 -0.91
N GLY A 94 -3.60 8.48 0.17
CA GLY A 94 -2.29 7.84 0.16
C GLY A 94 -2.35 6.46 0.81
N ALA A 95 -1.63 5.50 0.25
CA ALA A 95 -1.48 4.15 0.76
C ALA A 95 -0.02 3.70 0.66
N GLN A 96 0.43 3.02 1.72
CA GLN A 96 1.69 2.32 1.76
C GLN A 96 1.49 0.87 2.09
N ILE A 97 2.17 -0.01 1.35
CA ILE A 97 2.18 -1.45 1.60
C ILE A 97 3.63 -1.91 1.59
N ALA A 98 4.08 -2.45 2.72
CA ALA A 98 5.41 -3.00 2.91
C ALA A 98 5.34 -4.52 2.98
N PHE A 99 6.09 -5.18 2.10
CA PHE A 99 6.27 -6.62 2.06
C PHE A 99 7.65 -6.94 2.63
N ALA A 100 7.70 -7.63 3.77
CA ALA A 100 8.96 -8.11 4.31
C ALA A 100 9.58 -9.14 3.35
N VAL A 101 10.90 -9.02 3.14
CA VAL A 101 11.64 -9.89 2.20
C VAL A 101 12.05 -11.21 2.85
N ILE A 102 12.37 -11.18 4.14
CA ILE A 102 12.83 -12.35 4.90
C ILE A 102 11.68 -12.95 5.70
N ASP A 103 10.97 -12.12 6.44
CA ASP A 103 9.86 -12.55 7.29
C ASP A 103 8.57 -12.60 6.48
N LYS A 104 7.67 -13.55 6.79
CA LYS A 104 6.34 -13.62 6.16
C LYS A 104 5.40 -12.54 6.72
N GLY A 105 5.74 -11.28 6.47
CA GLY A 105 5.02 -10.11 7.01
C GLY A 105 4.60 -9.14 5.92
N ILE A 106 3.34 -8.74 5.94
CA ILE A 106 2.88 -7.57 5.20
C ILE A 106 2.40 -6.54 6.21
N LYS A 107 2.81 -5.29 6.04
CA LYS A 107 2.25 -4.15 6.77
C LYS A 107 1.72 -3.11 5.81
N TRP A 108 0.69 -2.39 6.21
CA TRP A 108 0.13 -1.32 5.40
C TRP A 108 -0.32 -0.15 6.28
N ARG A 109 -0.42 1.03 5.67
CA ARG A 109 -1.02 2.21 6.30
C ARG A 109 -1.58 3.13 5.23
N THR A 110 -2.49 4.00 5.66
CA THR A 110 -3.16 4.94 4.77
C THR A 110 -3.07 6.36 5.31
N LYS A 111 -3.33 7.32 4.43
CA LYS A 111 -3.38 8.75 4.72
C LYS A 111 -4.44 9.41 3.85
N GLU A 112 -5.18 10.35 4.42
CA GLU A 112 -5.97 11.33 3.67
C GLU A 112 -5.20 12.66 3.53
N ILE A 113 -5.45 13.44 2.49
CA ILE A 113 -4.85 14.76 2.29
C ILE A 113 -5.16 15.65 3.49
N GLY A 114 -4.15 16.41 3.92
CA GLY A 114 -4.24 17.27 5.10
C GLY A 114 -4.12 16.52 6.44
N SER A 115 -4.03 15.18 6.42
CA SER A 115 -3.85 14.37 7.62
C SER A 115 -2.43 13.80 7.73
N GLU A 116 -2.10 13.32 8.93
CA GLU A 116 -0.91 12.53 9.16
C GLU A 116 -1.10 11.09 8.65
N TRP A 117 0.02 10.40 8.40
CA TRP A 117 -0.03 8.98 8.10
C TRP A 117 -0.52 8.23 9.33
N GLN A 118 -1.43 7.28 9.11
CA GLN A 118 -1.85 6.36 10.16
C GLN A 118 -0.67 5.44 10.56
N SER A 119 -0.81 4.81 11.72
CA SER A 119 0.10 3.76 12.16
C SER A 119 0.09 2.57 11.19
N TRP A 120 1.20 1.83 11.16
CA TRP A 120 1.31 0.60 10.38
C TRP A 120 0.45 -0.52 10.97
N ASN A 121 -0.45 -1.06 10.16
CA ASN A 121 -1.26 -2.24 10.46
C ASN A 121 -0.59 -3.47 9.85
N ALA A 122 -0.60 -4.60 10.56
CA ALA A 122 -0.03 -5.85 10.07
C ALA A 122 -1.10 -6.77 9.47
N ILE A 123 -0.76 -7.46 8.39
CA ILE A 123 -1.55 -8.58 7.87
C ILE A 123 -0.88 -9.85 8.36
N SER A 124 -1.63 -10.66 9.11
CA SER A 124 -1.17 -11.96 9.59
C SER A 124 -1.64 -13.08 8.65
N PHE A 125 -0.74 -14.00 8.34
CA PHE A 125 -1.01 -15.21 7.57
C PHE A 125 -1.05 -16.39 8.54
N THR A 126 -2.15 -16.55 9.25
CA THR A 126 -2.46 -17.79 10.00
C THR A 126 -3.10 -18.82 9.09
#